data_AF-A0A2Y9GHB0-F1
#
_entry.id   AF-A0A2Y9GHB0-F1
#
_cell.length_a   1.000
_cell.length_b   1.000
_cell.length_c   1.000
_cell.angle_alpha   90.00
_cell.angle_beta   90.00
_cell.angle_gamma   90.00
#
_symmetry.space_group_name_H-M   'P 1'
#
loop_
_entity.id
_entity.type
_entity.pdbx_description
1 polymer ?
#
loop_
_entity_poly.entity_id
_entity_poly.type
_entity_poly.pdbx_seq_one_letter_code
_entity_poly.pdbx_strand_id
1 'polypeptide(L)'
;MDDVACMIGYRPCPWMKWCWSFFTPLVCMGIFIFNVVYYKPLVYNNTYVYPWWGEAMGWGFALSSMLCVPLHLLGCLLRAKGTMAERWQHLTQPVWGLHHLEYRAQDSDVRGLTTLTPVSESSKVVVVESVM
;
A
#
# COMPACT_ATOMS: atom_id res chain seq x y z
N MET A 1 6.69 -5.53 2.69
CA MET A 1 6.45 -6.47 3.81
C MET A 1 7.68 -6.59 4.69
N ASP A 2 8.86 -6.26 4.15
CA ASP A 2 10.11 -6.17 4.89
C ASP A 2 10.03 -5.15 6.02
N ASP A 3 9.39 -3.99 5.81
CA ASP A 3 9.19 -2.98 6.86
C ASP A 3 8.37 -3.53 8.03
N VAL A 4 7.27 -4.24 7.72
CA VAL A 4 6.42 -4.88 8.74
C VAL A 4 7.18 -5.97 9.48
N ALA A 5 7.96 -6.79 8.77
CA ALA A 5 8.78 -7.83 9.38
C ALA A 5 9.89 -7.25 10.27
N CYS A 6 10.46 -6.11 9.89
CA CYS A 6 11.42 -5.36 10.70
C CYS A 6 10.78 -4.79 11.98
N MET A 7 9.53 -4.34 11.91
CA MET A 7 8.81 -3.78 13.06
C MET A 7 8.35 -4.86 14.06
N ILE A 8 7.94 -6.04 13.59
CA ILE A 8 7.36 -7.09 14.44
C ILE A 8 8.30 -8.28 14.71
N GLY A 9 9.46 -8.34 14.04
CA GLY A 9 10.48 -9.39 14.20
C GLY A 9 10.18 -10.71 13.49
N TYR A 10 9.05 -10.85 12.80
CA TYR A 10 8.71 -12.05 12.00
C TYR A 10 8.02 -11.67 10.68
N ARG A 11 8.15 -12.51 9.65
CA ARG A 11 7.48 -12.25 8.36
C ARG A 11 5.98 -12.60 8.45
N PRO A 12 5.09 -11.65 8.13
CA PRO A 12 3.66 -11.92 8.11
C PRO A 12 3.31 -12.98 7.05
N CYS A 13 2.27 -13.77 7.32
CA CYS A 13 1.79 -14.82 6.41
C CYS A 13 1.50 -14.25 5.00
N PRO A 14 1.86 -14.96 3.91
CA PRO A 14 1.65 -14.50 2.54
C PRO A 14 0.18 -14.19 2.20
N TRP A 15 -0.77 -14.84 2.87
CA TRP A 15 -2.20 -14.61 2.70
C TRP A 15 -2.60 -13.16 3.01
N MET A 16 -1.97 -12.54 4.01
CA MET A 16 -2.24 -11.15 4.37
C MET A 16 -1.84 -10.18 3.25
N LYS A 17 -0.84 -10.53 2.43
CA LYS A 17 -0.45 -9.76 1.23
C LYS A 17 -1.59 -9.70 0.21
N TRP A 18 -2.19 -10.86 -0.05
CA TRP A 18 -3.31 -10.99 -0.99
C TRP A 18 -4.55 -10.24 -0.50
N CYS A 19 -4.81 -10.32 0.81
CA CYS A 19 -5.91 -9.58 1.41
C CYS A 19 -5.76 -8.06 1.18
N TRP A 20 -4.62 -7.47 1.51
CA TRP A 20 -4.41 -6.02 1.38
C TRP A 20 -4.27 -5.53 -0.06
N SER A 21 -3.67 -6.32 -0.95
CA SER A 21 -3.42 -5.88 -2.32
C SER A 21 -4.61 -6.09 -3.25
N PHE A 22 -5.47 -7.07 -2.99
CA PHE A 22 -6.55 -7.45 -3.91
C PHE A 22 -7.92 -7.42 -3.26
N PHE A 23 -8.08 -8.07 -2.10
CA PHE A 23 -9.40 -8.19 -1.48
C PHE A 23 -9.91 -6.85 -0.96
N THR A 24 -9.09 -6.10 -0.22
CA THR A 24 -9.46 -4.78 0.30
C THR A 24 -9.89 -3.81 -0.82
N PRO A 25 -9.07 -3.55 -1.87
CA PRO A 25 -9.49 -2.63 -2.91
C PRO A 25 -10.70 -3.14 -3.70
N LEU A 26 -10.81 -4.45 -3.93
CA LEU A 26 -11.95 -5.04 -4.64
C LEU A 26 -13.26 -4.89 -3.87
N VAL A 27 -13.26 -5.18 -2.56
CA VAL A 27 -14.43 -5.01 -1.70
C VAL A 27 -14.80 -3.53 -1.56
N CYS A 28 -13.82 -2.65 -1.36
CA CYS A 28 -14.06 -1.20 -1.31
C CYS A 28 -14.69 -0.69 -2.62
N MET A 29 -14.17 -1.10 -3.78
CA MET A 29 -14.75 -0.75 -5.08
C MET A 29 -16.15 -1.32 -5.25
N GLY A 30 -16.38 -2.57 -4.86
CA GLY A 30 -17.70 -3.20 -4.91
C GLY A 30 -18.75 -2.46 -4.06
N ILE A 31 -18.40 -2.13 -2.81
CA ILE A 31 -19.28 -1.36 -1.92
C ILE A 31 -19.55 0.03 -2.48
N PHE A 32 -18.53 0.71 -3.03
CA PHE A 32 -18.71 2.02 -3.63
C PHE A 32 -19.67 1.98 -4.83
N ILE A 33 -19.48 1.03 -5.76
CA ILE A 33 -20.36 0.84 -6.92
C ILE A 33 -21.78 0.51 -6.46
N PHE A 34 -21.93 -0.39 -5.49
CA PHE A 34 -23.25 -0.75 -4.94
C PHE A 34 -23.96 0.47 -4.33
N ASN A 35 -23.23 1.32 -3.60
CA ASN A 35 -23.76 2.56 -3.04
C ASN A 35 -24.24 3.53 -4.13
N VAL A 36 -23.54 3.60 -5.28
CA VAL A 36 -23.93 4.47 -6.39
C VAL A 36 -25.13 3.92 -7.17
N VAL A 37 -25.16 2.61 -7.45
CA VAL A 37 -26.24 1.99 -8.24
C VAL A 37 -27.56 1.92 -7.47
N TYR A 38 -27.51 1.56 -6.19
CA TYR A 38 -28.70 1.46 -5.33
C TYR A 38 -28.96 2.74 -4.54
N TYR A 39 -28.41 3.86 -5.00
CA TYR A 39 -28.62 5.15 -4.36
C TYR A 39 -30.12 5.48 -4.35
N LYS A 40 -30.68 5.66 -3.16
CA LYS A 40 -32.05 6.13 -2.98
C LYS A 40 -32.02 7.58 -2.51
N PRO A 41 -32.89 8.44 -3.07
CA PRO A 41 -32.99 9.81 -2.61
C PRO A 41 -33.34 9.80 -1.12
N LEU A 42 -32.70 10.69 -0.36
CA LEU A 42 -32.94 10.78 1.08
C LEU A 42 -34.40 11.21 1.31
N VAL A 43 -35.22 10.33 1.90
CA VAL A 43 -36.59 10.66 2.28
C VAL A 43 -36.66 10.74 3.80
N TYR A 44 -37.01 11.92 4.32
CA TYR A 44 -37.21 12.12 5.74
C TYR A 44 -38.68 11.84 6.09
N ASN A 45 -38.91 10.92 7.04
CA ASN A 45 -40.22 10.58 7.59
C ASN A 45 -41.28 10.12 6.54
N ASN A 46 -40.87 9.48 5.43
CA ASN A 46 -41.72 8.95 4.34
C ASN A 46 -42.65 9.95 3.62
N THR A 47 -42.70 11.21 4.05
CA THR A 47 -43.58 12.25 3.48
C THR A 47 -42.79 13.42 2.88
N TYR A 48 -41.52 13.59 3.28
CA TYR A 48 -40.68 14.69 2.81
C TYR A 48 -39.51 14.19 1.96
N VAL A 49 -39.65 14.36 0.65
CA VAL A 49 -38.57 14.11 -0.32
C VAL A 49 -37.56 15.24 -0.18
N TYR A 50 -36.31 14.91 0.14
CA TYR A 50 -35.26 15.92 0.22
C TYR A 50 -35.08 16.57 -1.15
N PRO A 51 -34.97 17.92 -1.21
CA PRO A 51 -34.86 18.58 -2.49
C PRO A 51 -33.52 18.23 -3.16
N TRP A 52 -33.55 18.11 -4.49
CA TRP A 52 -32.41 17.68 -5.30
C TRP A 52 -31.15 18.55 -5.09
N TRP A 53 -31.31 19.84 -4.76
CA TRP A 53 -30.18 20.73 -4.47
C TRP A 53 -29.45 20.35 -3.18
N GLY A 54 -30.19 19.91 -2.16
CA GLY A 54 -29.59 19.53 -0.89
C GLY A 54 -28.82 18.21 -1.02
N GLU A 55 -29.35 17.30 -1.82
CA GLU A 55 -28.68 16.04 -2.16
C GLU A 55 -27.38 16.31 -2.92
N ALA A 56 -27.42 17.19 -3.93
CA ALA A 56 -26.25 17.61 -4.67
C ALA A 56 -25.18 18.28 -3.78
N MET A 57 -25.58 19.10 -2.80
CA MET A 57 -24.65 19.66 -1.82
C MET A 57 -24.01 18.59 -0.93
N GLY A 58 -24.77 17.59 -0.48
CA GLY A 58 -24.25 16.47 0.31
C GLY A 58 -23.21 15.66 -0.44
N TRP A 59 -23.50 15.32 -1.70
CA TRP A 59 -22.53 14.68 -2.60
C TRP A 59 -21.32 15.56 -2.86
N GLY A 60 -21.51 16.87 -3.05
CA GLY A 60 -20.44 17.85 -3.19
C GLY A 60 -19.47 17.83 -2.01
N PHE A 61 -19.98 17.84 -0.77
CA PHE A 61 -19.15 17.74 0.43
C PHE A 61 -18.44 16.39 0.54
N ALA A 62 -19.12 15.28 0.27
CA ALA A 62 -18.51 13.95 0.29
C ALA A 62 -17.36 13.83 -0.73
N LEU A 63 -17.61 14.27 -1.97
CA LEU A 63 -16.61 14.25 -3.04
C LEU A 63 -15.49 15.26 -2.82
N SER A 64 -15.72 16.38 -2.12
CA SER A 64 -14.70 17.39 -1.88
C SER A 64 -13.46 16.81 -1.16
N SER A 65 -13.69 15.94 -0.17
CA SER A 65 -12.62 15.24 0.55
C SER A 65 -11.87 14.26 -0.37
N MET A 66 -12.62 13.52 -1.19
CA MET A 66 -12.05 12.57 -2.16
C MET A 66 -11.23 13.27 -3.25
N LEU A 67 -11.63 14.48 -3.68
CA LEU A 67 -10.92 15.27 -4.69
C LEU A 67 -9.64 15.92 -4.15
N CYS A 68 -9.46 16.07 -2.84
CA CYS A 68 -8.25 16.67 -2.26
C CYS A 68 -6.98 15.92 -2.68
N VAL A 69 -7.03 14.58 -2.67
CA VAL A 69 -5.90 13.71 -3.04
C VAL A 69 -5.46 13.90 -4.50
N PRO A 70 -6.34 13.77 -5.52
CA PRO A 70 -5.95 13.98 -6.91
C PRO A 70 -5.58 15.43 -7.20
N LEU A 71 -6.21 16.42 -6.55
CA LEU A 71 -5.84 17.83 -6.69
C LEU A 71 -4.43 18.11 -6.17
N HIS A 72 -4.08 17.54 -5.02
CA HIS A 72 -2.71 17.65 -4.48
C HIS A 72 -1.70 17.00 -5.43
N LEU A 73 -2.00 15.80 -5.93
CA LEU A 73 -1.15 15.10 -6.90
C LEU A 73 -0.96 15.92 -8.18
N LEU A 74 -2.04 16.50 -8.71
CA LEU A 74 -1.98 17.35 -9.90
C LEU A 74 -1.20 18.64 -9.63
N GLY A 75 -1.39 19.26 -8.47
CA GLY A 75 -0.63 20.44 -8.05
C GLY A 75 0.87 20.17 -7.95
N CYS A 76 1.26 19.02 -7.40
CA CYS A 76 2.65 18.56 -7.37
C CYS A 76 3.18 18.28 -8.78
N LEU A 77 2.39 17.64 -9.64
CA LEU A 77 2.77 17.31 -11.02
C LEU A 77 2.97 18.58 -11.86
N LEU A 78 2.12 19.60 -11.69
CA LEU A 78 2.21 20.88 -12.42
C LEU A 78 3.39 21.74 -11.93
N ARG A 79 3.68 21.73 -10.62
CA ARG A 79 4.80 22.50 -10.02
C ARG A 79 6.17 21.88 -10.24
N ALA A 80 6.25 20.55 -10.36
CA ALA A 80 7.51 19.88 -10.66
C ALA A 80 8.02 20.33 -12.05
N LYS A 81 9.32 20.53 -12.22
CA LYS A 81 9.96 20.84 -13.52
C LYS A 81 10.52 19.53 -14.11
N GLY A 82 10.40 19.32 -15.42
CA GLY A 82 10.90 18.12 -16.11
C GLY A 82 9.84 17.36 -16.92
N THR A 83 10.18 16.16 -17.38
CA THR A 83 9.34 15.29 -18.21
C THR A 83 8.26 14.60 -17.36
N MET A 84 7.05 14.37 -17.88
CA MET A 84 5.94 13.79 -17.08
C MET A 84 6.29 12.46 -16.39
N ALA A 85 7.10 11.63 -17.04
CA ALA A 85 7.58 10.36 -16.49
C ALA A 85 8.55 10.56 -15.30
N GLU A 86 9.49 11.49 -15.41
CA GLU A 86 10.44 11.81 -14.32
C GLU A 86 9.73 12.43 -13.12
N ARG A 87 8.72 13.29 -13.36
CA ARG A 87 7.89 13.86 -12.29
C ARG A 87 7.13 12.78 -11.55
N TRP A 88 6.51 11.83 -12.28
CA TRP A 88 5.80 10.72 -11.67
C TRP A 88 6.73 9.81 -10.85
N GLN A 89 7.91 9.51 -11.39
CA GLN A 89 8.93 8.73 -10.68
C GLN A 89 9.41 9.46 -9.42
N HIS A 90 9.66 10.77 -9.49
CA HIS A 90 10.05 11.56 -8.32
C HIS A 90 8.94 11.64 -7.27
N LEU A 91 7.66 11.70 -7.68
CA LEU A 91 6.53 11.77 -6.75
C LEU A 91 6.19 10.41 -6.11
N THR A 92 6.52 9.31 -6.77
CA THR A 92 6.31 7.95 -6.24
C THR A 92 7.53 7.42 -5.48
N GLN A 93 8.64 8.16 -5.47
CA GLN A 93 9.78 7.87 -4.61
C GLN A 93 9.48 8.29 -3.16
N PRO A 94 9.55 7.36 -2.19
CA PRO A 94 9.40 7.72 -0.79
C PRO A 94 10.59 8.55 -0.33
N VAL A 95 10.34 9.49 0.58
CA VAL A 95 11.41 10.27 1.22
C VAL A 95 12.11 9.36 2.23
N TRP A 96 13.37 9.03 1.97
CA TRP A 96 14.18 8.22 2.88
C TRP A 96 14.78 9.10 3.97
N GLY A 97 14.32 8.91 5.21
CA GLY A 97 14.95 9.51 6.40
C GLY A 97 16.22 8.76 6.83
N LEU A 98 17.02 9.36 7.72
CA LEU A 98 18.29 8.78 8.19
C LEU A 98 18.09 7.40 8.83
N HIS A 99 17.06 7.26 9.67
CA HIS A 99 16.68 5.99 10.29
C HIS A 99 16.24 4.92 9.27
N HIS A 100 15.77 5.35 8.09
CA HIS A 100 15.46 4.43 6.99
C HIS A 100 16.71 3.92 6.26
N LEU A 101 17.81 4.68 6.31
CA LEU A 101 19.07 4.28 5.69
C LEU A 101 19.86 3.36 6.62
N GLU A 102 19.84 3.61 7.93
CA GLU A 102 20.49 2.75 8.93
C GLU A 102 19.96 1.31 8.89
N TYR A 103 18.63 1.10 8.86
CA TYR A 103 18.09 -0.28 8.78
C TYR A 103 18.47 -0.96 7.46
N ARG A 104 18.46 -0.21 6.35
CA ARG A 104 18.74 -0.77 5.02
C ARG A 104 20.22 -1.11 4.86
N ALA A 105 21.10 -0.29 5.42
CA ALA A 105 22.54 -0.54 5.47
C ALA A 105 22.84 -1.78 6.32
N GLN A 106 22.20 -1.90 7.49
CA GLN A 106 22.37 -3.06 8.37
C GLN A 106 21.88 -4.36 7.73
N ASP A 107 20.75 -4.36 7.02
CA ASP A 107 20.27 -5.52 6.26
C ASP A 107 21.21 -5.91 5.10
N SER A 108 21.81 -4.90 4.45
CA SER A 108 22.79 -5.13 3.37
C SER A 108 24.08 -5.76 3.90
N ASP A 109 24.55 -5.32 5.06
CA ASP A 109 25.75 -5.83 5.72
C ASP A 109 25.52 -7.27 6.23
N VAL A 110 24.39 -7.53 6.89
CA VAL A 110 24.00 -8.90 7.31
C VAL A 110 23.92 -9.86 6.12
N ARG A 111 23.30 -9.46 5.01
CA ARG A 111 23.31 -10.28 3.78
C ARG A 111 24.71 -10.48 3.22
N GLY A 112 25.56 -9.45 3.26
CA GLY A 112 26.96 -9.53 2.88
C GLY A 112 27.71 -10.60 3.68
N LEU A 113 27.62 -10.54 5.01
CA LEU A 113 28.19 -11.56 5.90
C LEU A 113 27.63 -12.96 5.63
N THR A 114 26.32 -13.09 5.41
CA THR A 114 25.68 -14.39 5.10
C THR A 114 26.19 -14.97 3.77
N THR A 115 26.52 -14.11 2.81
CA THR A 115 27.07 -14.52 1.50
C THR A 115 28.54 -14.92 1.60
N LEU A 116 29.29 -14.31 2.52
CA LEU A 116 30.69 -14.67 2.80
C LEU A 116 30.83 -15.94 3.64
N THR A 117 29.77 -16.38 4.32
CA THR A 117 29.67 -17.72 4.90
C THR A 117 28.85 -18.61 3.96
N PRO A 118 29.42 -19.21 2.91
CA PRO A 118 28.73 -20.30 2.25
C PRO A 118 28.50 -21.37 3.31
N VAL A 119 27.26 -21.85 3.38
CA VAL A 119 26.83 -22.97 4.22
C VAL A 119 27.95 -23.99 4.29
N SER A 120 28.47 -24.25 5.50
CA SER A 120 29.30 -25.41 5.79
C SER A 120 28.45 -26.65 5.53
N GLU A 121 28.39 -27.06 4.27
CA GLU A 121 27.74 -28.25 3.75
C GLU A 121 28.62 -29.49 4.04
N SER A 122 29.27 -29.55 5.21
CA SER A 122 30.24 -30.59 5.58
C SER A 122 29.76 -31.56 6.67
N SER A 123 28.49 -31.49 7.10
CA SER A 123 27.96 -32.42 8.13
C SER A 123 27.01 -33.49 7.61
N LYS A 124 26.70 -33.54 6.31
CA LYS A 124 25.82 -34.58 5.73
C LYS A 124 26.55 -35.66 4.93
N VAL A 125 27.80 -35.46 4.52
CA VAL A 125 28.54 -36.46 3.72
C VAL A 125 29.30 -37.47 4.60
N VAL A 126 29.79 -37.08 5.78
CA VAL A 126 30.60 -37.97 6.63
C VAL A 126 29.79 -39.06 7.35
N VAL A 127 28.49 -38.85 7.59
CA VAL A 127 27.66 -39.84 8.32
C VAL A 127 27.24 -41.01 7.42
N VAL A 128 27.26 -40.85 6.09
CA VAL A 128 26.80 -41.90 5.16
C VAL A 128 27.93 -42.87 4.75
N GLU A 129 29.21 -42.50 4.90
CA GLU A 129 30.35 -43.39 4.63
C GLU A 129 30.80 -44.26 5.81
N SER A 130 30.26 -44.09 7.02
CA SER A 130 30.57 -44.95 8.18
C SER A 130 29.54 -46.07 8.41
N VAL A 131 28.57 -46.25 7.51
CA VAL A 131 27.53 -47.29 7.56
C VAL A 131 27.50 -48.10 6.26
N MET A 132 28.67 -48.34 5.65
CA MET A 132 28.85 -49.39 4.65
C MET A 132 30.18 -50.12 4.84
#